data_AF-A0A219B650-F1
#
_entry.id   AF-A0A219B650-F1
#
_cell.length_a   1.000
_cell.length_b   1.000
_cell.length_c   1.000
_cell.angle_alpha   90.00
_cell.angle_beta   90.00
_cell.angle_gamma   90.00
#
_symmetry.space_group_name_H-M   'P 1'
#
loop_
_entity.id
_entity.type
_entity.pdbx_description
1 polymer ?
#
loop_
_entity_poly.entity_id
_entity_poly.type
_entity_poly.pdbx_seq_one_letter_code
_entity_poly.pdbx_strand_id
1 'polypeptide(L)' 'MTDFQEARAKRQLLFLALLRLVGMALVLVGVAMWQRGSFGIDDDLTGKLVAVAGFAFMFLVPALLRRKWREGR' A
#
# COMPACT_ATOMS: atom_id res chain seq x y z
N MET A 1 16.94 -27.22 -1.61
CA MET A 1 16.65 -25.80 -1.93
C MET A 1 17.66 -24.98 -1.14
N THR A 2 18.45 -24.14 -1.80
CA THR A 2 19.54 -23.40 -1.13
C THR A 2 18.95 -22.40 -0.13
N ASP A 3 19.41 -22.41 1.13
CA ASP A 3 18.94 -21.54 2.22
C ASP A 3 18.81 -20.05 1.83
N PHE A 4 19.68 -19.59 0.93
CA PHE A 4 19.66 -18.24 0.37
C PHE A 4 18.37 -17.92 -0.42
N GLN A 5 17.79 -18.88 -1.14
CA GLN A 5 16.53 -18.72 -1.87
C GLN A 5 15.34 -18.65 -0.91
N GLU A 6 15.35 -19.44 0.17
CA GLU A 6 14.32 -19.37 1.21
C GLU A 6 14.36 -18.05 1.97
N ALA A 7 15.55 -17.58 2.36
CA ALA A 7 15.71 -16.28 3.02
C ALA A 7 15.23 -15.12 2.13
N ARG A 8 15.50 -15.19 0.81
CA ARG A 8 15.03 -14.20 -0.16
C ARG A 8 13.51 -14.23 -0.33
N ALA A 9 12.91 -15.42 -0.43
CA ALA A 9 11.45 -15.58 -0.54
C ALA A 9 10.72 -15.09 0.72
N LYS A 10 11.25 -15.40 1.92
CA LYS A 10 10.71 -14.91 3.20
C LYS A 10 10.78 -13.38 3.31
N ARG A 11 11.91 -12.76 2.92
CA ARG A 11 12.04 -11.29 2.85
C ARG A 11 11.04 -10.66 1.89
N GLN A 12 10.85 -11.26 0.72
CA GLN A 12 9.88 -10.82 -0.27
C GLN A 12 8.44 -10.84 0.27
N LEU A 13 8.05 -11.93 0.95
CA LEU A 13 6.74 -12.04 1.59
C LEU A 13 6.54 -11.01 2.70
N LEU A 14 7.54 -10.83 3.57
CA LEU A 14 7.53 -9.79 4.61
C LEU A 14 7.38 -8.39 4.02
N PHE A 15 8.08 -8.10 2.93
CA PHE A 15 7.98 -6.81 2.25
C PHE A 15 6.58 -6.56 1.67
N LEU A 16 5.96 -7.58 1.06
CA LEU A 16 4.58 -7.49 0.58
C LEU A 16 3.57 -7.29 1.72
N ALA A 17 3.77 -7.96 2.85
CA ALA A 17 2.91 -7.81 4.03
C ALA A 17 3.03 -6.40 4.62
N LEU A 18 4.26 -5.88 4.77
CA LEU A 18 4.54 -4.50 5.17
C LEU A 18 3.89 -3.49 4.23
N LEU A 19 4.04 -3.69 2.92
CA LEU A 19 3.45 -2.80 1.92
C LEU A 19 1.92 -2.79 1.99
N ARG A 20 1.30 -3.95 2.26
CA ARG A 20 -0.14 -4.06 2.52
C ARG A 20 -0.56 -3.31 3.78
N LEU A 21 0.21 -3.43 4.86
CA LEU A 21 -0.01 -2.71 6.11
C LEU A 21 0.06 -1.19 5.92
N VAL A 22 1.08 -0.71 5.19
CA VAL A 22 1.22 0.72 4.86
C VAL A 22 0.07 1.20 3.98
N GLY A 23 -0.33 0.42 2.98
CA GLY A 23 -1.51 0.72 2.14
C GLY A 23 -2.80 0.79 2.97
N MET A 24 -3.01 -0.15 3.88
CA MET A 24 -4.16 -0.13 4.81
C MET A 24 -4.13 1.10 5.73
N ALA A 25 -2.97 1.46 6.26
CA ALA A 25 -2.82 2.66 7.08
C ALA A 25 -3.14 3.93 6.29
N LEU A 26 -2.70 4.03 5.03
CA LEU A 26 -3.03 5.15 4.14
C LEU A 26 -4.52 5.26 3.86
N VAL A 27 -5.19 4.13 3.59
CA VAL A 27 -6.64 4.10 3.39
C VAL A 27 -7.38 4.51 4.66
N LEU A 28 -6.97 4.00 5.82
CA LEU A 28 -7.55 4.39 7.11
C LEU A 28 -7.35 5.89 7.40
N VAL A 29 -6.20 6.46 7.05
CA VAL A 29 -5.96 7.91 7.17
C VAL A 29 -6.85 8.69 6.21
N GLY A 30 -7.00 8.26 4.95
CA GLY A 30 -7.89 8.90 3.98
C GLY A 30 -9.36 8.86 4.43
N VAL A 31 -9.81 7.71 4.95
CA VAL A 31 -11.17 7.57 5.52
C VAL A 31 -11.33 8.39 6.79
N ALA A 32 -10.31 8.44 7.66
CA ALA A 32 -10.36 9.27 8.86
C ALA A 32 -10.40 10.76 8.53
N MET A 33 -9.65 11.22 7.51
CA MET A 33 -9.77 12.59 6.99
C MET A 33 -11.15 12.85 6.41
N TRP A 34 -11.72 11.87 5.67
CA TRP A 34 -13.04 11.97 5.09
C TRP A 34 -14.15 12.07 6.14
N GLN A 35 -14.13 11.21 7.17
CA GLN A 35 -15.18 11.17 8.19
C GLN A 35 -15.07 12.29 9.22
N ARG A 36 -13.85 12.71 9.56
CA ARG A 36 -13.65 13.68 10.64
C ARG A 36 -13.59 15.12 10.15
N GLY A 37 -13.48 15.31 8.83
CA GLY A 37 -13.19 16.61 8.23
C GLY A 37 -11.76 17.05 8.59
N SER A 38 -10.97 17.39 7.59
CA SER A 38 -9.68 18.02 7.83
C SER A 38 -9.89 19.43 8.39
N PHE A 39 -9.76 19.61 9.71
CA PHE A 39 -9.52 20.91 10.36
C PHE A 39 -10.34 22.10 9.77
N GLY A 40 -11.65 21.93 9.57
CA GLY A 40 -12.53 23.02 9.11
C GLY A 40 -12.47 23.37 7.61
N ILE A 41 -11.87 22.51 6.78
CA ILE A 41 -11.92 22.62 5.32
C ILE A 41 -12.86 21.52 4.80
N ASP A 42 -14.03 21.94 4.30
CA ASP A 42 -15.10 21.14 3.67
C ASP A 42 -14.67 20.48 2.34
N ASP A 43 -13.41 20.10 2.18
CA ASP A 43 -12.95 19.40 0.98
C ASP A 43 -13.10 17.88 1.16
N ASP A 44 -14.36 17.45 1.22
CA ASP A 44 -14.81 16.06 1.09
C ASP A 44 -14.13 15.34 -0.10
N LEU A 45 -13.86 16.12 -1.14
CA LEU A 45 -13.21 15.71 -2.38
C LEU A 45 -11.73 15.34 -2.16
N THR A 46 -11.02 16.06 -1.29
CA THR A 46 -9.62 15.78 -0.94
C THR A 46 -9.51 14.48 -0.14
N GLY A 47 -10.40 14.26 0.83
CA GLY A 47 -10.48 13.00 1.58
C GLY A 47 -10.73 11.79 0.67
N LYS A 48 -11.67 11.93 -0.28
CA LYS A 48 -11.95 10.89 -1.30
C LYS A 48 -10.76 10.64 -2.21
N LEU A 49 -10.09 11.67 -2.71
CA LEU A 49 -8.91 11.52 -3.57
C LEU A 49 -7.76 10.84 -2.83
N VAL A 50 -7.53 11.18 -1.57
CA VAL A 50 -6.50 10.54 -0.73
C VAL A 50 -6.87 9.07 -0.46
N ALA A 51 -8.14 8.77 -0.18
CA ALA A 51 -8.60 7.39 0.02
C ALA A 51 -8.44 6.54 -1.26
N VAL A 52 -8.85 7.07 -2.43
CA VAL A 52 -8.69 6.40 -3.73
C VAL A 52 -7.21 6.24 -4.11
N ALA A 53 -6.39 7.27 -3.87
CA ALA A 53 -4.95 7.20 -4.09
C ALA A 53 -4.30 6.16 -3.17
N GLY A 54 -4.67 6.12 -1.88
CA GLY A 54 -4.21 5.11 -0.94
C GLY A 54 -4.61 3.69 -1.34
N PHE A 55 -5.83 3.52 -1.85
CA PHE A 55 -6.32 2.25 -2.38
C PHE A 55 -5.54 1.84 -3.64
N ALA A 56 -5.36 2.76 -4.59
CA ALA A 56 -4.54 2.53 -5.77
C ALA A 56 -3.11 2.16 -5.35
N PHE A 57 -2.50 2.84 -4.38
CA PHE A 57 -1.16 2.50 -3.90
C PHE A 57 -1.09 1.11 -3.26
N MET A 58 -2.11 0.75 -2.47
CA MET A 58 -2.23 -0.56 -1.82
C MET A 58 -2.32 -1.72 -2.81
N PHE A 59 -2.91 -1.52 -4.00
CA PHE A 59 -3.07 -2.57 -5.00
C PHE A 59 -2.02 -2.51 -6.12
N LEU A 60 -1.69 -1.31 -6.60
CA LEU A 60 -0.83 -1.09 -7.76
C LEU A 60 0.65 -1.31 -7.42
N VAL A 61 1.11 -0.83 -6.26
CA VAL A 61 2.52 -0.98 -5.87
C VAL A 61 2.91 -2.46 -5.65
N PRO A 62 2.15 -3.31 -4.94
CA PRO A 62 2.50 -4.73 -4.84
C PRO A 62 2.36 -5.47 -6.17
N ALA A 63 1.44 -5.05 -7.07
CA ALA A 63 1.32 -5.63 -8.40
C ALA A 63 2.54 -5.31 -9.27
N LEU A 64 3.00 -4.06 -9.27
CA LEU A 64 4.21 -3.62 -9.97
C LEU A 64 5.47 -4.26 -9.38
N LEU A 65 5.54 -4.38 -8.05
CA LEU A 65 6.68 -5.01 -7.37
C LEU A 65 6.77 -6.50 -7.70
N ARG A 66 5.64 -7.22 -7.72
CA ARG A 66 5.58 -8.61 -8.19
C ARG A 66 6.01 -8.75 -9.64
N ARG A 67 5.59 -7.82 -10.51
CA ARG A 67 6.00 -7.79 -11.92
C ARG A 67 7.52 -7.62 -12.05
N LYS A 68 8.10 -6.66 -11.34
CA LYS A 68 9.55 -6.40 -11.34
C LYS A 68 10.37 -7.59 -10.81
N TRP A 69 9.87 -8.31 -9.80
CA TRP A 69 10.54 -9.53 -9.30
C TRP A 69 10.47 -10.72 -10.25
N ARG A 70 9.46 -10.74 -11.12
CA ARG A 70 9.34 -11.74 -12.19
C ARG A 70 10.25 -11.42 -13.38
N GLU A 71 10.44 -10.13 -13.65
CA GLU A 71 11.22 -9.61 -14.78
C GLU A 71 12.73 -9.58 -14.47
N GLY A 72 13.11 -9.53 -13.19
CA GLY A 72 14.49 -9.70 -12.71
C GLY A 72 14.89 -11.14 -12.37
N ARG A 73 14.15 -12.13 -12.85
CA ARG A 73 14.44 -13.57 -12.74
C ARG A 73 14.73 -14.12 -14.12
#